data_AF-A0A357WW56-F1
#
_entry.id   AF-A0A357WW56-F1
#
_cell.length_a   1.000
_cell.length_b   1.000
_cell.length_c   1.000
_cell.angle_alpha   90.00
_cell.angle_beta   90.00
_cell.angle_gamma   90.00
#
_symmetry.space_group_name_H-M   'P 1'
#
loop_
_entity.id
_entity.type
_entity.pdbx_description
1 polymer ?
#
loop_
_entity_poly.entity_id
_entity_poly.type
_entity_poly.pdbx_seq_one_letter_code
_entity_poly.pdbx_strand_id
1 'polypeptide(L)' 'GVIARGDRRLCGVMEEAFRRGCKRDAWSEHFNLNTWLEVMNDLNIDPHFYANRRREYDEILPWDHLNYGVTK' A
#
# COMPACT_ATOMS: atom_id res chain seq x y z
N GLY A 1 5.70 -4.29 -3.59
CA GLY A 1 5.41 -2.91 -3.17
C GLY A 1 4.42 -2.91 -2.01
N VAL A 2 4.34 -1.79 -1.29
CA VAL A 2 3.41 -1.58 -0.15
C VAL A 2 1.97 -1.47 -0.65
N ILE A 3 1.71 -0.55 -1.59
CA ILE A 3 0.36 -0.25 -2.10
C ILE A 3 -0.28 -1.47 -2.80
N ALA A 4 0.49 -2.23 -3.58
CA ALA A 4 -0.01 -3.42 -4.29
C ALA A 4 -0.45 -4.55 -3.35
N ARG A 5 -0.05 -4.51 -2.07
CA ARG A 5 -0.40 -5.51 -1.04
C ARG A 5 -1.19 -4.87 0.10
N GLY A 6 -1.83 -3.75 -0.18
CA GLY A 6 -2.59 -2.97 0.77
C GLY A 6 -3.84 -3.65 1.27
N ASP A 7 -4.24 -3.25 2.46
CA ASP A 7 -5.57 -3.50 3.02
C ASP A 7 -6.32 -2.16 3.20
N ARG A 8 -7.51 -2.19 3.82
CA ARG A 8 -8.34 -1.00 4.06
C ARG A 8 -7.62 0.12 4.81
N ARG A 9 -6.59 -0.18 5.61
CA ARG A 9 -5.78 0.80 6.34
C ARG A 9 -4.99 1.71 5.39
N LEU A 10 -4.58 1.21 4.22
CA LEU A 10 -3.87 2.04 3.23
C LEU A 10 -4.79 3.05 2.52
N CYS A 11 -6.12 2.96 2.66
CA CYS A 11 -7.03 3.95 2.06
C CYS A 11 -6.73 5.37 2.58
N GLY A 12 -6.52 5.52 3.89
CA GLY A 12 -6.16 6.82 4.47
C GLY A 12 -4.79 7.32 3.99
N VAL A 13 -3.82 6.41 3.81
CA VAL A 13 -2.50 6.74 3.27
C VAL A 13 -2.61 7.29 1.85
N MET A 14 -3.44 6.67 1.00
CA MET A 14 -3.64 7.12 -0.38
C MET A 14 -4.30 8.49 -0.44
N GLU A 15 -5.32 8.72 0.40
CA GLU A 15 -6.03 10.00 0.47
C GLU A 15 -5.12 11.14 0.95
N GLU A 16 -4.35 10.89 2.00
CA GLU A 16 -3.46 11.88 2.59
C GLU A 16 -2.25 12.17 1.68
N ALA A 17 -1.65 11.14 1.06
CA ALA A 17 -0.61 11.33 0.06
C ALA A 17 -1.12 12.19 -1.12
N PHE A 18 -2.34 11.95 -1.60
CA PHE A 18 -2.95 12.77 -2.65
C PHE A 18 -3.13 14.23 -2.22
N ARG A 19 -3.58 14.46 -0.97
CA ARG A 19 -3.69 15.82 -0.38
C ARG A 19 -2.34 16.52 -0.32
N ARG A 20 -1.25 15.80 -0.03
CA ARG A 20 0.12 16.32 0.02
C ARG A 20 0.78 16.50 -1.35
N GLY A 21 0.07 16.18 -2.44
CA GLY A 21 0.52 16.42 -3.81
C GLY A 21 1.11 15.21 -4.54
N CYS A 22 1.08 14.02 -3.92
CA CYS A 22 1.43 12.75 -4.57
C CYS A 22 0.36 12.38 -5.61
N LYS A 23 0.52 12.88 -6.85
CA LYS A 23 -0.44 12.69 -7.96
C LYS A 23 0.18 12.03 -9.19
N ARG A 24 1.51 12.13 -9.35
CA ARG A 24 2.25 11.69 -10.54
C ARG A 24 3.34 10.66 -10.20
N ASP A 25 3.15 9.93 -9.11
CA ASP A 25 4.11 8.95 -8.58
C ASP A 25 4.36 7.74 -9.48
N ALA A 26 3.59 7.58 -10.57
CA ALA A 26 3.86 6.57 -11.60
C ALA A 26 5.08 6.91 -12.47
N TRP A 27 5.51 8.19 -12.50
CA TRP A 27 6.73 8.63 -13.18
C TRP A 27 7.84 8.86 -12.15
N SER A 28 8.98 8.21 -12.33
CA SER A 28 10.11 8.26 -11.40
C SER A 28 10.59 9.68 -11.08
N GLU A 29 10.48 10.61 -12.04
CA GLU A 29 10.85 12.03 -11.90
C GLU A 29 9.98 12.79 -10.89
N HIS A 30 8.77 12.29 -10.62
CA HIS A 30 7.81 12.90 -9.70
C HIS A 30 7.55 12.05 -8.45
N PHE A 31 8.17 10.88 -8.37
CA PHE A 31 8.01 9.98 -7.24
C PHE A 31 8.75 10.53 -6.03
N ASN A 32 8.01 10.90 -4.99
CA ASN A 32 8.58 11.39 -3.74
C ASN A 32 8.37 10.38 -2.61
N LEU A 33 9.33 9.47 -2.45
CA LEU A 33 9.29 8.45 -1.39
C LEU A 33 9.18 9.05 0.02
N ASN A 34 9.80 10.20 0.28
CA ASN A 34 9.81 10.81 1.61
C ASN A 34 8.39 11.19 2.04
N THR A 35 7.61 11.81 1.15
CA THR A 35 6.20 12.15 1.44
C THR A 35 5.38 10.90 1.71
N TRP A 36 5.60 9.80 1.00
CA TRP A 36 4.91 8.53 1.28
C TRP A 36 5.27 7.95 2.66
N LEU A 37 6.54 8.00 3.04
CA LEU A 37 6.99 7.51 4.35
C LEU A 37 6.46 8.40 5.49
N GLU A 38 6.44 9.72 5.31
CA GLU A 38 5.85 10.67 6.26
C GLU A 38 4.37 10.40 6.48
N VAL A 39 3.59 10.25 5.40
CA VAL A 39 2.15 9.95 5.48
C VAL A 39 1.89 8.62 6.18
N MET A 40 2.69 7.59 5.86
CA MET A 40 2.57 6.30 6.53
C MET A 40 2.89 6.42 8.02
N ASN A 41 3.93 7.17 8.39
CA ASN A 41 4.28 7.43 9.79
C ASN A 41 3.16 8.18 10.53
N ASP A 42 2.60 9.23 9.91
CA ASP A 42 1.52 10.04 10.50
C ASP A 42 0.24 9.24 10.74
N LEU A 43 0.01 8.20 9.92
CA LEU A 43 -1.13 7.29 10.05
C LEU A 43 -0.78 6.01 10.83
N ASN A 44 0.39 5.96 11.49
CA ASN A 44 0.89 4.81 12.25
C ASN A 44 0.90 3.49 11.44
N ILE A 45 1.21 3.60 10.15
CA ILE A 45 1.30 2.47 9.22
C ILE A 45 2.78 2.12 9.02
N ASP A 46 3.14 0.88 9.32
CA ASP A 46 4.48 0.38 9.05
C ASP A 46 4.60 -0.12 7.58
N PRO A 47 5.38 0.54 6.71
CA PRO A 47 5.63 0.05 5.35
C PRO A 47 6.32 -1.32 5.32
N HIS A 48 7.13 -1.67 6.33
CA HIS A 48 7.85 -2.95 6.36
C HIS A 48 6.90 -4.14 6.51
N PHE A 49 5.81 -3.99 7.25
CA PHE A 49 4.75 -4.99 7.32
C PHE A 49 4.21 -5.38 5.93
N TYR A 50 4.10 -4.43 5.00
CA TYR A 50 3.62 -4.73 3.64
C TYR A 50 4.73 -5.13 2.68
N ALA A 51 5.91 -4.51 2.81
CA ALA A 51 7.04 -4.70 1.91
C ALA A 51 7.78 -6.02 2.15
N ASN A 52 8.04 -6.36 3.41
CA ASN A 52 9.02 -7.36 3.83
C ASN A 52 8.41 -8.61 4.47
N ARG A 53 7.12 -8.57 4.86
CA ARG A 53 6.46 -9.73 5.47
C ARG A 53 6.33 -10.88 4.46
N ARG A 54 6.88 -12.04 4.82
CA ARG A 54 6.63 -13.32 4.13
C ARG A 54 5.19 -13.75 4.43
N ARG A 55 4.45 -14.13 3.39
CA ARG A 55 3.05 -14.54 3.47
C ARG A 55 3.00 -16.01 3.06
N GLU A 56 2.34 -16.82 3.88
CA GLU A 56 2.10 -18.22 3.58
C GLU A 56 0.90 -18.34 2.63
N TYR A 57 0.83 -19.45 1.89
CA TYR A 57 -0.20 -19.65 0.86
C TYR A 57 -1.62 -19.77 1.44
N ASP A 58 -1.72 -20.25 2.67
CA ASP A 58 -2.93 -20.46 3.46
C ASP A 58 -3.39 -19.20 4.22
N GLU A 59 -2.61 -18.12 4.22
CA GLU A 59 -3.01 -16.89 4.88
C GLU A 59 -4.20 -16.23 4.17
N ILE A 60 -5.18 -15.75 4.96
CA ILE A 60 -6.31 -14.96 4.48
C ILE A 60 -5.82 -13.56 4.11
N LEU A 61 -5.84 -13.24 2.82
CA LEU A 61 -5.42 -11.95 2.30
C LEU A 61 -6.60 -10.96 2.25
N PRO A 62 -6.34 -9.66 2.40
CA PRO A 62 -7.37 -8.63 2.32
C PRO A 62 -8.20 -8.66 1.04
N TRP A 63 -7.63 -9.16 -0.06
CA TRP A 63 -8.27 -9.28 -1.38
C TRP A 63 -8.76 -10.70 -1.71
N ASP A 64 -8.67 -11.67 -0.79
CA ASP A 64 -9.15 -13.05 -1.03
C ASP A 64 -10.67 -13.14 -1.27
N HIS A 65 -11.41 -12.08 -0.94
CA HIS A 65 -12.84 -11.96 -1.24
C HIS A 65 -13.13 -11.63 -2.72
N LEU A 66 -12.12 -11.28 -3.52
CA LEU A 66 -12.27 -11.01 -4.94
C LEU A 66 -12.25 -12.33 -5.72
N ASN A 67 -13.21 -12.52 -6.62
CA ASN A 67 -13.22 -13.65 -7.54
C ASN A 67 -12.50 -13.27 -8.84
N TYR A 68 -11.39 -13.94 -9.13
CA TYR A 68 -10.55 -13.71 -10.30
C TYR A 68 -10.51 -14.92 -11.25
N GLY A 69 -11.49 -15.83 -11.15
CA GLY A 69 -11.69 -16.93 -12.09
C GLY A 69 -10.67 -18.07 -12.02
N VAL A 70 -9.75 -18.05 -11.06
CA VAL A 70 -8.82 -19.15 -10.77
C VAL A 70 -8.74 -19.39 -9.26
N THR A 71 -8.50 -20.65 -8.86
CA THR A 71 -8.35 -21.07 -7.46
C THR A 71 -6.90 -20.94 -7.00
N LYS A 72 -6.69 -20.64 -5.71
CA LYS A 72 -5.37 -20.65 -5.05
C LYS A 72 -4.72 -22.03 -5.12
#